data_AF-A0A1W9W2K4-F1
#
_entry.id   AF-A0A1W9W2K4-F1
#
_cell.length_a   1.000
_cell.length_b   1.000
_cell.length_c   1.000
_cell.angle_alpha   90.00
_cell.angle_beta   90.00
_cell.angle_gamma   90.00
#
_symmetry.space_group_name_H-M   'P 1'
#
loop_
_entity.id
_entity.type
_entity.pdbx_description
1 polymer ?
#
loop_
_entity_poly.entity_id
_entity_poly.type
_entity_poly.pdbx_seq_one_letter_code
_entity_poly.pdbx_strand_id
1 'polypeptide(L)'
;MVEVYLLIGVAVIFFLLKGSKTKDSHETINEKNELAMKNKEVLKEKIQNDLKNNKIDHVFVSIHSKKYHTHKCRFYNDTMSELPLDIAIKEGYIPCKICYHKKKISV
;
A
#
# COMPACT_ATOMS: atom_id res chain seq x y z
N MET A 1 -53.41 5.37 -45.61
CA MET A 1 -52.22 4.79 -44.95
C MET A 1 -51.05 5.77 -44.79
N VAL A 2 -51.09 7.00 -45.32
CA VAL A 2 -49.97 7.98 -45.20
C VAL A 2 -50.15 8.96 -44.02
N GLU A 3 -51.39 9.32 -43.66
CA GLU A 3 -51.69 10.25 -42.55
C GLU A 3 -51.27 9.73 -41.16
N VAL A 4 -51.37 8.42 -40.92
CA VAL A 4 -51.04 7.83 -39.62
C VAL A 4 -49.54 7.93 -39.33
N TYR A 5 -48.69 7.80 -40.35
CA TYR A 5 -47.23 7.92 -40.20
C TYR A 5 -46.79 9.34 -39.87
N LEU A 6 -47.51 10.37 -40.33
CA LEU A 6 -47.20 11.76 -40.04
C LEU A 6 -47.44 12.08 -38.55
N LEU A 7 -48.54 11.57 -37.98
CA LEU A 7 -48.88 11.75 -36.56
C LEU A 7 -47.91 11.00 -35.62
N ILE A 8 -47.49 9.79 -36.01
CA ILE A 8 -46.47 9.02 -35.27
C ILE A 8 -45.12 9.75 -35.31
N GLY A 9 -44.74 10.30 -36.47
CA GLY A 9 -43.50 11.07 -36.63
C GLY A 9 -43.44 12.30 -35.72
N VAL A 10 -44.54 13.05 -35.61
CA VAL A 10 -44.63 14.22 -34.72
C VAL A 10 -44.59 13.80 -33.24
N ALA A 11 -45.25 12.69 -32.87
CA ALA A 11 -45.23 12.18 -31.49
C ALA A 11 -43.83 11.72 -31.05
N VAL A 12 -43.07 11.07 -31.94
CA VAL A 12 -41.68 10.66 -31.66
C VAL A 12 -40.77 11.88 -31.50
N ILE A 13 -40.92 12.91 -32.34
CA ILE A 13 -40.16 14.16 -32.20
C ILE A 13 -40.49 14.87 -30.88
N PHE A 14 -41.76 14.90 -30.48
CA PHE A 14 -42.17 15.49 -29.20
C PHE A 14 -41.64 14.71 -28.00
N PHE A 15 -41.58 13.37 -28.10
CA PHE A 15 -40.99 12.51 -27.07
C PHE A 15 -39.47 12.70 -26.94
N LEU A 16 -38.77 12.93 -28.06
CA LEU A 16 -37.32 13.21 -28.06
C LEU A 16 -37.00 14.60 -27.49
N LEU A 17 -37.86 15.60 -27.71
CA LEU A 17 -37.69 16.94 -27.14
C LEU A 17 -38.00 17.01 -25.63
N LYS A 18 -38.86 16.12 -25.12
CA LYS A 18 -39.24 16.08 -23.69
C LYS A 18 -38.25 15.28 -22.82
N GLY A 19 -37.25 14.64 -23.45
CA GLY A 19 -36.25 13.78 -22.80
C GLY A 19 -35.03 14.50 -22.20
N SER A 20 -34.98 15.83 -22.18
CA SER A 20 -33.89 16.60 -21.55
C SER A 20 -34.27 17.10 -20.15
N LYS A 21 -34.44 16.18 -19.19
CA LYS A 21 -34.36 16.53 -17.77
C LYS A 21 -33.20 15.80 -17.14
N THR A 22 -32.01 16.32 -17.42
CA THR A 22 -30.79 15.90 -16.74
C THR A 22 -30.75 16.50 -15.33
N LYS A 23 -30.62 15.59 -14.36
CA LYS A 23 -29.72 15.68 -13.21
C LYS A 23 -30.09 16.68 -12.10
N ASP A 24 -31.00 16.26 -11.23
CA ASP A 24 -30.83 16.54 -9.79
C ASP A 24 -29.80 15.53 -9.25
N SER A 25 -28.51 15.86 -9.40
CA SER A 25 -27.39 15.02 -8.95
C SER A 25 -26.39 15.80 -8.08
N HIS A 26 -26.80 16.94 -7.55
CA HIS A 26 -25.91 17.84 -6.83
C HIS A 26 -25.72 17.48 -5.34
N GLU A 27 -26.35 16.41 -4.83
CA GLU A 27 -26.19 15.99 -3.44
C GLU A 27 -25.37 14.71 -3.26
N THR A 28 -25.24 13.87 -4.30
CA THR A 28 -24.51 12.58 -4.21
C THR A 28 -23.05 12.65 -4.66
N ILE A 29 -22.63 13.74 -5.31
CA ILE A 29 -21.23 13.93 -5.76
C ILE A 29 -20.34 14.40 -4.60
N ASN A 30 -20.89 15.16 -3.64
CA ASN A 30 -20.11 15.73 -2.55
C ASN A 30 -19.67 14.66 -1.53
N GLU A 31 -20.58 13.77 -1.12
CA GLU A 31 -20.31 12.73 -0.13
C GLU A 31 -19.31 11.66 -0.65
N LYS A 32 -19.42 11.26 -1.92
CA LYS A 32 -18.49 10.30 -2.53
C LYS A 32 -17.08 10.86 -2.70
N ASN A 33 -16.95 12.16 -2.97
CA ASN A 33 -15.66 12.82 -3.11
C ASN A 33 -14.97 13.00 -1.76
N GLU A 34 -15.71 13.32 -0.70
CA GLU A 34 -15.17 13.40 0.67
C GLU A 34 -14.70 12.04 1.20
N LEU A 35 -15.47 10.97 0.97
CA LEU A 35 -15.09 9.61 1.38
C LEU A 35 -13.83 9.12 0.64
N ALA A 36 -13.71 9.43 -0.66
CA ALA A 36 -12.53 9.09 -1.46
C ALA A 36 -11.27 9.85 -1.00
N MET A 37 -11.40 11.12 -0.62
CA MET A 37 -10.28 11.90 -0.07
C MET A 37 -9.87 11.39 1.31
N LYS A 38 -10.82 11.10 2.20
CA LYS A 38 -10.55 10.56 3.54
C LYS A 38 -9.85 9.19 3.48
N ASN A 39 -10.29 8.32 2.57
CA ASN A 39 -9.65 7.01 2.37
C ASN A 39 -8.22 7.13 1.81
N LYS A 40 -7.93 8.15 0.99
CA LYS A 40 -6.59 8.41 0.44
C LYS A 40 -5.64 8.94 1.52
N GLU A 41 -6.10 9.77 2.43
CA GLU A 41 -5.29 10.29 3.55
C GLU A 41 -4.97 9.18 4.55
N VAL A 42 -5.96 8.37 4.94
CA VAL A 42 -5.74 7.20 5.81
C VAL A 42 -4.74 6.21 5.19
N LEU A 43 -4.81 5.98 3.88
CA LEU A 43 -3.85 5.11 3.19
C LEU A 43 -2.43 5.69 3.20
N LYS A 44 -2.28 7.01 3.00
CA LYS A 44 -0.99 7.69 3.06
C LYS A 44 -0.38 7.65 4.46
N GLU A 45 -1.18 7.91 5.50
CA GLU A 45 -0.73 7.85 6.89
C GLU A 45 -0.32 6.42 7.27
N LYS A 46 -1.07 5.40 6.83
CA LYS A 46 -0.71 4.00 7.05
C LYS A 46 0.61 3.65 6.36
N ILE A 47 0.78 4.02 5.10
CA ILE A 47 2.03 3.81 4.35
C ILE A 47 3.20 4.52 5.04
N GLN A 48 3.03 5.79 5.44
CA GLN A 48 4.07 6.56 6.13
C GLN A 48 4.41 5.95 7.50
N ASN A 49 3.43 5.47 8.25
CA ASN A 49 3.68 4.78 9.52
C ASN A 49 4.35 3.42 9.28
N ASP A 50 3.96 2.65 8.26
CA ASP A 50 4.60 1.38 7.93
C ASP A 50 6.05 1.57 7.45
N LEU A 51 6.35 2.68 6.76
CA LEU A 51 7.71 3.08 6.38
C LEU A 51 8.53 3.58 7.58
N LYS A 52 7.92 4.39 8.46
CA LYS A 52 8.58 4.93 9.66
C LYS A 52 8.83 3.86 10.71
N ASN A 53 7.95 2.86 10.79
CA ASN A 53 8.06 1.71 11.69
C ASN A 53 8.90 0.57 11.09
N ASN A 54 9.14 0.57 9.77
CA ASN A 54 10.18 -0.23 9.13
C ASN A 54 11.56 0.36 9.45
N LYS A 55 11.93 0.34 10.73
CA LYS A 55 13.33 0.46 11.10
C LYS A 55 14.04 -0.74 10.50
N ILE A 56 14.77 -0.51 9.42
CA ILE A 56 15.55 -1.56 8.76
C ILE A 56 16.65 -1.94 9.75
N ASP A 57 16.46 -3.06 10.45
CA ASP A 57 17.49 -3.61 11.34
C ASP A 57 18.70 -4.01 10.49
N HIS A 58 19.88 -3.45 10.79
CA HIS A 58 21.13 -3.82 10.12
C HIS A 58 21.89 -4.85 10.95
N VAL A 59 22.49 -5.83 10.27
CA VAL A 59 23.28 -6.92 10.86
C VAL A 59 24.59 -7.09 10.11
N PHE A 60 25.53 -7.76 10.75
CA PHE A 60 26.88 -7.98 10.23
C PHE A 60 27.06 -9.46 9.91
N VAL A 61 27.47 -9.75 8.68
CA VAL A 61 27.69 -11.11 8.18
C VAL A 61 29.16 -11.34 7.86
N SER A 62 29.63 -12.56 8.06
CA SER A 62 30.96 -12.98 7.62
C SER A 62 30.82 -13.89 6.41
N ILE A 63 31.71 -13.76 5.43
CA ILE A 63 31.76 -14.66 4.27
C ILE A 63 32.04 -16.11 4.66
N HIS A 64 32.75 -16.34 5.77
CA HIS A 64 33.17 -17.67 6.20
C HIS A 64 32.15 -18.36 7.10
N SER A 65 31.44 -17.58 7.91
CA SER A 65 30.38 -18.11 8.78
C SER A 65 29.04 -17.67 8.23
N LYS A 66 28.16 -18.61 7.87
CA LYS A 66 26.76 -18.34 7.48
C LYS A 66 25.90 -17.80 8.64
N LYS A 67 26.48 -17.00 9.54
CA LYS A 67 25.85 -16.43 10.72
C LYS A 67 25.83 -14.90 10.61
N TYR A 68 24.72 -14.29 11.01
CA TYR A 68 24.63 -12.85 11.18
C TYR A 68 24.74 -12.46 12.65
N HIS A 69 25.33 -11.29 12.88
CA HIS A 69 25.69 -10.73 14.18
C HIS A 69 25.16 -9.31 14.32
N THR A 70 25.03 -8.83 15.56
CA THR A 70 24.85 -7.40 15.83
C THR A 70 26.21 -6.76 16.11
N HIS A 71 26.33 -5.44 15.96
CA HIS A 71 27.57 -4.71 16.32
C HIS A 71 28.02 -4.93 17.77
N LYS A 72 27.09 -5.29 18.67
CA LYS A 72 27.37 -5.58 20.09
C LYS A 72 27.66 -7.06 20.36
N CYS A 73 27.91 -7.87 19.33
CA CYS A 73 28.24 -9.28 19.48
C CYS A 73 29.71 -9.46 19.85
N ARG A 74 30.01 -10.42 20.73
CA ARG A 74 31.40 -10.79 21.06
C ARG A 74 32.22 -11.26 19.85
N PHE A 75 31.55 -11.84 18.85
CA PHE A 75 32.17 -12.37 17.64
C PHE A 75 32.17 -11.38 16.48
N TYR A 76 31.66 -10.16 16.68
CA TYR A 76 31.73 -9.11 15.68
C TYR A 76 33.19 -8.73 15.42
N ASN A 77 33.52 -8.46 14.16
CA ASN A 77 34.80 -7.89 13.76
C ASN A 77 34.58 -6.88 12.62
N ASP A 78 35.55 -5.99 12.43
CA ASP A 78 35.45 -4.90 11.45
C ASP A 78 35.57 -5.39 9.99
N THR A 79 35.88 -6.67 9.78
CA THR A 79 35.95 -7.30 8.46
C THR A 79 34.61 -7.84 7.97
N MET A 80 33.58 -7.85 8.82
CA MET A 80 32.24 -8.29 8.45
C MET A 80 31.55 -7.26 7.56
N SER A 81 30.73 -7.75 6.63
CA SER A 81 29.90 -6.90 5.78
C SER A 81 28.59 -6.58 6.49
N GLU A 82 28.19 -5.31 6.46
CA GLU A 82 26.88 -4.89 6.93
C GLU A 82 25.81 -5.21 5.88
N LEU A 83 24.69 -5.74 6.34
CA LEU A 83 23.56 -6.15 5.50
C LEU A 83 22.24 -5.95 6.25
N PRO A 84 21.16 -5.51 5.58
CA PRO A 84 19.83 -5.52 6.18
C PRO A 84 19.41 -6.91 6.64
N LEU A 85 18.75 -7.01 7.79
CA LEU A 85 18.35 -8.27 8.42
C LEU A 85 17.47 -9.13 7.49
N ASP A 86 16.56 -8.51 6.76
CA ASP A 86 15.68 -9.21 5.82
C ASP A 86 16.46 -9.81 4.65
N ILE A 87 17.46 -9.10 4.13
CA ILE A 87 18.36 -9.61 3.09
C ILE A 87 19.24 -10.73 3.64
N ALA A 88 19.80 -10.59 4.84
CA ALA A 88 20.59 -11.64 5.47
C ALA A 88 19.80 -12.95 5.64
N ILE A 89 18.52 -12.86 6.03
CA ILE A 89 17.65 -14.03 6.12
C ILE A 89 17.36 -14.63 4.74
N LYS A 90 17.07 -13.79 3.73
CA LYS A 90 16.83 -14.24 2.34
C LYS A 90 18.05 -14.93 1.73
N GLU A 91 19.25 -14.44 2.04
CA GLU A 91 20.52 -15.04 1.60
C GLU A 91 20.89 -16.32 2.39
N GLY A 92 20.09 -16.69 3.39
CA GLY A 92 20.25 -17.94 4.14
C GLY A 92 21.23 -17.85 5.32
N TYR A 93 21.56 -16.64 5.79
CA TYR A 93 22.32 -16.47 7.01
C TYR A 93 21.44 -16.80 8.23
N ILE A 94 22.00 -17.56 9.16
CA ILE A 94 21.34 -17.94 10.41
C ILE A 94 21.70 -16.97 11.54
N PRO A 95 20.80 -16.74 12.51
CA PRO A 95 21.14 -15.89 13.65
C PRO A 95 22.29 -16.47 14.47
N CYS A 96 23.20 -15.61 14.91
CA CYS A 96 24.11 -15.96 15.98
C CYS A 96 23.31 -16.28 17.26
N LYS A 97 23.58 -17.44 17.89
CA LYS A 97 22.91 -17.88 19.13
C LYS A 97 22.91 -16.78 20.20
N ILE A 98 24.05 -16.09 20.38
CA ILE A 98 24.18 -15.00 21.37
C ILE A 98 23.30 -13.81 21.01
N CYS A 99 23.29 -13.40 19.74
CA CYS A 99 22.50 -12.26 19.28
C CYS A 99 21.00 -12.56 19.36
N TYR A 100 20.61 -13.80 19.05
CA TYR A 100 19.22 -14.26 19.10
C TYR A 100 18.66 -14.24 20.52
N HIS A 101 19.42 -14.73 21.51
CA HIS A 101 18.98 -14.71 22.91
C HIS A 101 18.76 -13.28 23.41
N LYS A 102 19.64 -12.33 23.06
CA LYS A 102 19.47 -10.92 23.44
C LYS A 102 18.17 -10.32 22.89
N LYS A 103 17.75 -10.69 21.67
CA LYS A 103 16.48 -10.20 21.10
C LYS A 103 15.25 -10.73 21.84
N LYS A 104 15.31 -11.93 22.43
CA LYS A 104 14.20 -12.52 23.20
C LYS A 104 14.03 -11.95 24.61
N ILE A 105 15.10 -11.44 25.21
CA ILE A 105 15.10 -10.94 26.59
C ILE A 105 14.64 -9.46 26.66
N SER A 106 14.61 -8.77 25.52
CA SER A 106 14.14 -7.38 25.41
C SER A 106 12.64 -7.25 25.09
N VAL A 107 11.85 -8.29 25.34
CA VAL A 107 10.38 -8.31 25.16
C VAL A 107 9.71 -8.17 26.52
#